data_AF-A0AAD4ICN6-F1
#
_entry.id   AF-A0AAD4ICN6-F1
#
_cell.length_a   1.000
_cell.length_b   1.000
_cell.length_c   1.000
_cell.angle_alpha   90.00
_cell.angle_beta   90.00
_cell.angle_gamma   90.00
#
_symmetry.space_group_name_H-M   'P 1'
#
loop_
_entity.id
_entity.type
_entity.pdbx_description
1 polymer ?
#
loop_
_entity_poly.entity_id
_entity_poly.type
_entity_poly.pdbx_seq_one_letter_code
_entity_poly.pdbx_strand_id
1 'polypeptide(L)'
;MSPSTHFQTTTHVLCLANYTSHHLVPLNQKPPIPLSPSSLRLRTVILSPTTNNLSYARLGHLMGWYSTYPLPSTAPAPYNESSTYGRVAAWGYAEILESTVEGIEKEMTVYGHLPSSTEWENVTVERARDARGESVIKDQLVVTGAHKQHLWKIYNRYRVCGPLSQVGGQDDQRAALGWVALMMGPFTVGHNLCHQVFPWQNEYEVKRERIHPTGNGK
;
A
#
# COMPACT_ATOMS: atom_id res chain seq x y z
N MET A 1 -18.67 18.08 25.85
CA MET A 1 -18.77 17.59 24.47
C MET A 1 -18.62 16.08 24.53
N SER A 2 -19.68 15.31 24.26
CA SER A 2 -19.61 13.84 24.26
C SER A 2 -18.58 13.33 23.25
N PRO A 3 -17.82 12.26 23.56
CA PRO A 3 -16.99 11.62 22.56
C PRO A 3 -17.88 11.08 21.44
N SER A 4 -17.50 11.37 20.22
CA SER A 4 -18.20 11.03 18.98
C SER A 4 -18.61 9.55 18.93
N THR A 5 -19.84 9.31 18.48
CA THR A 5 -20.36 8.03 17.99
C THR A 5 -19.27 7.21 17.29
N HIS A 6 -18.98 6.02 17.81
CA HIS A 6 -18.08 5.07 17.15
C HIS A 6 -18.65 4.76 15.75
N PHE A 7 -18.04 5.31 14.70
CA PHE A 7 -18.39 4.95 13.34
C PHE A 7 -18.00 3.48 13.12
N GLN A 8 -18.98 2.67 12.75
CA GLN A 8 -18.73 1.29 12.34
C GLN A 8 -17.81 1.30 11.12
N THR A 9 -16.67 0.62 11.21
CA THR A 9 -15.72 0.47 10.11
C THR A 9 -16.20 -0.59 9.13
N THR A 10 -15.68 -0.55 7.91
CA THR A 10 -16.08 -1.42 6.81
C THR A 10 -14.83 -1.92 6.08
N THR A 11 -14.86 -3.15 5.60
CA THR A 11 -13.87 -3.66 4.65
C THR A 11 -14.55 -4.20 3.41
N HIS A 12 -13.87 -4.06 2.27
CA HIS A 12 -14.21 -4.80 1.08
C HIS A 12 -13.70 -6.24 1.19
N VAL A 13 -14.51 -7.20 0.75
CA VAL A 13 -14.14 -8.61 0.56
C VAL A 13 -14.70 -9.11 -0.77
N LEU A 14 -14.14 -10.19 -1.29
CA LEU A 14 -14.66 -10.92 -2.44
C LEU A 14 -14.80 -12.41 -2.15
N CYS A 15 -15.71 -13.08 -2.86
CA CYS A 15 -15.77 -14.55 -2.87
C CYS A 15 -14.63 -15.12 -3.73
N LEU A 16 -13.86 -16.06 -3.18
CA LEU A 16 -12.72 -16.66 -3.88
C LEU A 16 -13.16 -17.58 -5.03
N ALA A 17 -14.30 -18.27 -4.88
CA ALA A 17 -14.86 -19.14 -5.91
C ALA A 17 -15.57 -18.36 -7.04
N ASN A 18 -16.03 -17.13 -6.75
CA ASN A 18 -16.62 -16.23 -7.72
C ASN A 18 -16.12 -14.80 -7.47
N TYR A 19 -15.02 -14.45 -8.13
CA TYR A 19 -14.37 -13.14 -7.96
C TYR A 19 -15.22 -11.95 -8.41
N THR A 20 -16.38 -12.16 -9.05
CA THR A 20 -17.33 -11.08 -9.36
C THR A 20 -18.24 -10.73 -8.18
N SER A 21 -18.32 -11.59 -7.17
CA SER A 21 -19.10 -11.37 -5.95
C SER A 21 -18.27 -10.59 -4.94
N HIS A 22 -18.59 -9.31 -4.79
CA HIS A 22 -17.92 -8.38 -3.88
C HIS A 22 -18.89 -7.87 -2.83
N HIS A 23 -18.39 -7.66 -1.61
CA HIS A 23 -19.18 -7.20 -0.48
C HIS A 23 -18.44 -6.09 0.26
N LEU A 24 -19.18 -5.09 0.71
CA LEU A 24 -18.74 -4.17 1.76
C LEU A 24 -19.28 -4.70 3.08
N VAL A 25 -18.38 -5.12 3.94
CA VAL A 25 -18.68 -5.83 5.18
C VAL A 25 -18.45 -4.89 6.35
N PRO A 26 -19.50 -4.54 7.11
CA PRO A 26 -19.35 -3.84 8.37
C PRO A 26 -18.59 -4.71 9.36
N LEU A 27 -17.61 -4.13 10.05
CA LEU A 27 -16.75 -4.82 10.99
C LEU A 27 -17.27 -4.63 12.42
N ASN A 28 -16.97 -5.62 13.26
CA ASN A 28 -17.14 -5.51 14.70
C ASN A 28 -16.10 -4.55 15.28
N GLN A 29 -16.35 -4.05 16.49
CA GLN A 29 -15.43 -3.13 17.14
C GLN A 29 -14.06 -3.78 17.37
N LYS A 30 -13.01 -3.12 16.87
CA LYS A 30 -11.63 -3.55 17.10
C LYS A 30 -11.14 -3.05 18.46
N PRO A 31 -10.63 -3.93 19.33
CA PRO A 31 -10.05 -3.49 20.59
C PRO A 31 -8.77 -2.67 20.32
N PRO A 32 -8.44 -1.69 21.18
CA PRO A 32 -7.14 -1.04 21.13
C PRO A 32 -6.05 -2.07 21.47
N ILE A 33 -5.04 -2.19 20.60
CA ILE A 33 -3.91 -3.09 20.79
C ILE A 33 -2.64 -2.24 20.80
N PRO A 34 -1.66 -2.44 21.69
CA PRO A 34 -0.39 -1.72 21.61
C PRO A 34 0.36 -2.01 20.30
N LEU A 35 1.07 -1.02 19.78
CA LEU A 35 1.86 -1.19 18.57
C LEU A 35 3.19 -1.88 18.88
N SER A 36 3.52 -2.95 18.17
CA SER A 36 4.81 -3.64 18.29
C SER A 36 5.98 -2.72 17.91
N PRO A 37 7.23 -3.03 18.31
CA PRO A 37 8.40 -2.33 17.82
C PRO A 37 8.47 -2.31 16.28
N SER A 38 9.06 -1.25 15.72
CA SER A 38 9.23 -1.08 14.27
C SER A 38 7.94 -1.28 13.47
N SER A 39 6.84 -0.71 13.93
CA SER A 39 5.52 -0.89 13.32
C SER A 39 4.77 0.43 13.17
N LEU A 40 3.82 0.46 12.24
CA LEU A 40 2.92 1.58 11.97
C LEU A 40 1.48 1.11 12.13
N ARG A 41 0.61 1.96 12.68
CA ARG A 41 -0.84 1.84 12.57
C ARG A 41 -1.31 2.71 11.42
N LEU A 42 -1.82 2.07 10.37
CA LEU A 42 -2.22 2.73 9.14
C LEU A 42 -3.73 2.70 8.98
N ARG A 43 -4.32 3.80 8.50
CA ARG A 43 -5.71 3.82 8.03
C ARG A 43 -5.76 4.31 6.60
N THR A 44 -6.26 3.46 5.70
CA THR A 44 -6.44 3.84 4.30
C THR A 44 -7.43 5.00 4.19
N VAL A 45 -7.08 6.00 3.39
CA VAL A 45 -7.92 7.19 3.17
C VAL A 45 -8.23 7.46 1.69
N ILE A 46 -7.34 7.03 0.79
CA ILE A 46 -7.45 7.21 -0.65
C ILE A 46 -6.97 5.94 -1.30
N LEU A 47 -7.74 5.43 -2.25
CA LEU A 47 -7.35 4.31 -3.10
C LEU A 47 -7.58 4.70 -4.55
N SER A 48 -6.73 4.17 -5.42
CA SER A 48 -6.83 4.32 -6.88
C SER A 48 -7.08 2.96 -7.49
N PRO A 49 -8.33 2.45 -7.43
CA PRO A 49 -8.68 1.23 -8.14
C PRO A 49 -8.57 1.45 -9.64
N THR A 50 -8.05 0.45 -10.33
CA THR A 50 -7.90 0.40 -11.79
C THR A 50 -8.42 -0.92 -12.32
N THR A 51 -8.51 -1.07 -13.64
CA THR A 51 -8.80 -2.37 -14.26
C THR A 51 -7.83 -3.47 -13.83
N ASN A 52 -6.59 -3.12 -13.43
CA ASN A 52 -5.64 -4.10 -12.90
C ASN A 52 -6.11 -4.74 -11.57
N ASN A 53 -6.98 -4.08 -10.80
CA ASN A 53 -7.59 -4.69 -9.61
C ASN A 53 -8.50 -5.88 -9.96
N LEU A 54 -9.05 -5.95 -11.18
CA LEU A 54 -9.75 -7.14 -11.66
C LEU A 54 -8.77 -8.31 -11.88
N SER A 55 -7.54 -8.04 -12.30
CA SER A 55 -6.48 -9.05 -12.36
C SER A 55 -6.12 -9.54 -10.95
N TYR A 56 -6.05 -8.63 -9.97
CA TYR A 56 -5.85 -9.03 -8.56
C TYR A 56 -6.98 -9.91 -8.04
N ALA A 57 -8.23 -9.56 -8.39
CA ALA A 57 -9.41 -10.33 -8.02
C ALA A 57 -9.46 -11.69 -8.72
N ARG A 58 -9.06 -11.80 -9.99
CA ARG A 58 -9.16 -13.04 -10.78
C ARG A 58 -7.98 -14.01 -10.57
N LEU A 59 -6.76 -13.48 -10.49
CA LEU A 59 -5.53 -14.27 -10.42
C LEU A 59 -4.92 -14.29 -9.01
N GLY A 60 -5.65 -13.82 -7.99
CA GLY A 60 -5.12 -13.68 -6.64
C GLY A 60 -4.67 -14.98 -5.99
N HIS A 61 -5.28 -16.12 -6.33
CA HIS A 61 -4.86 -17.44 -5.86
C HIS A 61 -3.49 -17.86 -6.45
N LEU A 62 -3.24 -17.54 -7.72
CA LEU A 62 -2.02 -17.90 -8.44
C LEU A 62 -0.85 -17.03 -8.01
N MET A 63 -1.09 -15.74 -7.82
CA MET A 63 -0.05 -14.74 -7.51
C MET A 63 0.10 -14.48 -6.01
N GLY A 64 -0.70 -15.13 -5.17
CA GLY A 64 -0.72 -14.93 -3.72
C GLY A 64 -1.25 -13.55 -3.28
N TRP A 65 -2.01 -12.85 -4.12
CA TRP A 65 -2.50 -11.50 -3.79
C TRP A 65 -3.60 -11.50 -2.73
N TYR A 66 -4.39 -12.57 -2.60
CA TYR A 66 -5.44 -12.63 -1.56
C TYR A 66 -4.87 -12.63 -0.14
N SER A 67 -3.65 -13.12 0.05
CA SER A 67 -2.97 -13.11 1.35
C SER A 67 -2.29 -11.76 1.66
N THR A 68 -2.28 -10.79 0.73
CA THR A 68 -1.63 -9.48 0.96
C THR A 68 -2.16 -8.80 2.21
N TYR A 69 -3.46 -8.92 2.46
CA TYR A 69 -4.12 -8.50 3.69
C TYR A 69 -5.12 -9.59 4.08
N PRO A 70 -4.88 -10.31 5.18
CA PRO A 70 -5.85 -11.26 5.71
C PRO A 70 -7.20 -10.59 6.01
N LEU A 71 -8.24 -11.41 6.13
CA LEU A 71 -9.53 -10.94 6.64
C LEU A 71 -9.34 -10.37 8.05
N PRO A 72 -9.94 -9.22 8.37
CA PRO A 72 -9.90 -8.69 9.73
C PRO A 72 -10.50 -9.71 10.70
N SER A 73 -9.90 -9.87 11.88
CA SER A 73 -10.46 -10.70 12.95
C SER A 73 -11.81 -10.18 13.47
N THR A 74 -12.15 -8.93 13.10
CA THR A 74 -13.42 -8.26 13.39
C THR A 74 -14.50 -8.51 12.33
N ALA A 75 -14.19 -9.22 11.24
CA ALA A 75 -15.19 -9.56 10.23
C ALA A 75 -16.27 -10.50 10.81
N PRO A 76 -17.57 -10.23 10.62
CA PRO A 76 -18.64 -11.13 11.06
C PRO A 76 -18.82 -12.29 10.08
N ALA A 77 -19.48 -13.35 10.55
CA ALA A 77 -19.94 -14.44 9.67
C ALA A 77 -20.93 -13.93 8.60
N PRO A 78 -20.89 -14.48 7.37
CA PRO A 78 -19.99 -15.54 6.90
C PRO A 78 -18.62 -15.03 6.39
N TYR A 79 -18.36 -13.71 6.47
CA TYR A 79 -17.21 -13.06 5.85
C TYR A 79 -15.90 -13.20 6.64
N ASN A 80 -15.90 -13.92 7.76
CA ASN A 80 -14.72 -14.30 8.53
C ASN A 80 -14.03 -15.56 7.99
N GLU A 81 -14.66 -16.29 7.06
CA GLU A 81 -14.15 -17.56 6.53
C GLU A 81 -13.12 -17.34 5.42
N SER A 82 -11.84 -17.39 5.78
CA SER A 82 -10.70 -17.14 4.86
C SER A 82 -10.55 -18.16 3.71
N SER A 83 -11.19 -19.32 3.79
CA SER A 83 -11.28 -20.29 2.70
C SER A 83 -12.29 -19.89 1.62
N THR A 84 -13.25 -19.03 1.96
CA THR A 84 -14.35 -18.61 1.08
C THR A 84 -14.20 -17.18 0.62
N TYR A 85 -13.69 -16.31 1.50
CA TYR A 85 -13.55 -14.88 1.24
C TYR A 85 -12.10 -14.44 1.31
N GLY A 86 -11.76 -13.42 0.52
CA GLY A 86 -10.47 -12.76 0.56
C GLY A 86 -10.59 -11.26 0.33
N ARG A 87 -9.44 -10.58 0.34
CA ARG A 87 -9.34 -9.14 0.09
C ARG A 87 -8.43 -8.89 -1.08
N VAL A 88 -8.73 -7.82 -1.80
CA VAL A 88 -7.81 -7.24 -2.79
C VAL A 88 -7.34 -5.90 -2.27
N ALA A 89 -6.05 -5.64 -2.45
CA ALA A 89 -5.46 -4.35 -2.18
C ALA A 89 -5.44 -3.49 -3.44
N ALA A 90 -5.22 -2.20 -3.24
CA ALA A 90 -5.03 -1.22 -4.30
C ALA A 90 -3.91 -0.25 -3.91
N TRP A 91 -3.39 0.47 -4.89
CA TRP A 91 -2.43 1.53 -4.63
C TRP A 91 -3.14 2.77 -4.10
N GLY A 92 -2.54 3.45 -3.13
CA GLY A 92 -3.19 4.61 -2.51
C GLY A 92 -2.42 5.18 -1.34
N TYR A 93 -3.12 5.99 -0.55
CA TYR A 93 -2.59 6.63 0.66
C TYR A 93 -3.26 6.11 1.92
N ALA A 94 -2.45 5.96 2.98
CA ALA A 94 -2.92 5.73 4.33
C ALA A 94 -2.30 6.74 5.30
N GLU A 95 -3.09 7.19 6.26
CA GLU A 95 -2.62 7.99 7.38
C GLU A 95 -1.91 7.10 8.41
N ILE A 96 -0.82 7.62 8.97
CA ILE A 96 -0.15 7.01 10.12
C ILE A 96 -0.84 7.52 11.39
N LEU A 97 -1.63 6.66 12.02
CA LEU A 97 -2.32 6.98 13.27
C LEU A 97 -1.35 6.89 14.47
N GLU A 98 -0.46 5.90 14.45
CA GLU A 98 0.57 5.65 15.48
C GLU A 98 1.82 5.06 14.82
N SER A 99 2.99 5.33 15.40
CA SER A 99 4.29 4.87 14.90
C SER A 99 5.24 4.52 16.06
N THR A 100 5.95 3.40 15.94
CA THR A 100 7.11 3.05 16.77
C THR A 100 8.42 3.09 15.97
N VAL A 101 8.39 3.67 14.76
CA VAL A 101 9.54 3.75 13.86
C VAL A 101 10.22 5.10 14.04
N GLU A 102 11.50 5.10 14.40
CA GLU A 102 12.29 6.31 14.59
C GLU A 102 12.25 7.21 13.34
N GLY A 103 11.97 8.51 13.53
CA GLY A 103 11.90 9.51 12.47
C GLY A 103 10.69 9.38 11.54
N ILE A 104 9.68 8.57 11.89
CA ILE A 104 8.37 8.51 11.23
C ILE A 104 7.32 8.91 12.25
N GLU A 105 6.69 10.06 12.03
CA GLU A 105 5.74 10.62 12.98
C GLU A 105 4.30 10.20 12.67
N LYS A 106 3.44 10.29 13.69
CA LYS A 106 1.99 10.29 13.48
C LYS A 106 1.60 11.44 12.53
N GLU A 107 0.42 11.35 11.92
CA GLU A 107 -0.15 12.37 11.01
C GLU A 107 0.56 12.48 9.64
N MET A 108 1.79 11.96 9.52
CA MET A 108 2.38 11.63 8.21
C MET A 108 1.56 10.56 7.50
N THR A 109 1.85 10.35 6.21
CA THR A 109 1.17 9.33 5.41
C THR A 109 2.13 8.38 4.74
N VAL A 110 1.59 7.27 4.27
CA VAL A 110 2.30 6.37 3.37
C VAL A 110 1.55 6.22 2.06
N TYR A 111 2.29 6.20 0.96
CA TYR A 111 1.83 5.70 -0.32
C TYR A 111 2.26 4.25 -0.51
N GLY A 112 1.34 3.38 -0.92
CA GLY A 112 1.68 2.04 -1.38
C GLY A 112 0.48 1.12 -1.54
N HIS A 113 0.72 -0.20 -1.44
CA HIS A 113 -0.29 -1.23 -1.68
C HIS A 113 -1.10 -1.52 -0.40
N LEU A 114 -2.32 -0.98 -0.34
CA LEU A 114 -3.14 -0.84 0.86
C LEU A 114 -4.46 -1.62 0.74
N PRO A 115 -5.07 -2.05 1.86
CA PRO A 115 -6.35 -2.73 1.80
C PRO A 115 -7.49 -1.73 1.57
N SER A 116 -8.53 -2.21 0.88
CA SER A 116 -9.83 -1.56 0.76
C SER A 116 -10.62 -1.66 2.05
N SER A 117 -10.26 -0.85 3.06
CA SER A 117 -10.96 -0.79 4.35
C SER A 117 -10.82 0.55 5.04
N THR A 118 -11.83 0.90 5.83
CA THR A 118 -11.81 2.07 6.74
C THR A 118 -11.31 1.73 8.14
N GLU A 119 -11.15 0.44 8.47
CA GLU A 119 -10.49 0.01 9.71
C GLU A 119 -8.97 0.19 9.58
N TRP A 120 -8.31 0.50 10.70
CA TRP A 120 -6.86 0.59 10.74
C TRP A 120 -6.20 -0.79 10.73
N GLU A 121 -4.98 -0.86 10.19
CA GLU A 121 -4.14 -2.06 10.13
C GLU A 121 -2.77 -1.77 10.78
N ASN A 122 -2.26 -2.73 11.55
CA ASN A 122 -0.88 -2.64 12.06
C ASN A 122 0.05 -3.34 11.07
N VAL A 123 1.16 -2.70 10.72
CA VAL A 123 2.19 -3.25 9.83
C VAL A 123 3.56 -3.13 10.46
N THR A 124 4.31 -4.22 10.49
CA THR A 124 5.73 -4.20 10.87
C THR A 124 6.58 -3.87 9.66
N VAL A 125 7.55 -2.98 9.84
CA VAL A 125 8.34 -2.39 8.76
C VAL A 125 9.81 -2.28 9.12
N GLU A 126 10.65 -2.22 8.10
CA GLU A 126 12.04 -1.82 8.18
C GLU A 126 12.32 -0.64 7.25
N ARG A 127 13.41 0.07 7.50
CA ARG A 127 13.90 1.11 6.59
C ARG A 127 14.38 0.47 5.29
N ALA A 128 13.86 0.94 4.16
CA ALA A 128 14.33 0.45 2.87
C ALA A 128 15.80 0.82 2.67
N ARG A 129 16.55 -0.06 2.01
CA ARG A 129 17.94 0.18 1.63
C ARG A 129 18.06 0.31 0.12
N ASP A 130 19.13 0.96 -0.33
CA ASP A 130 19.52 0.99 -1.74
C ASP A 130 19.79 -0.42 -2.29
N ALA A 131 20.03 -0.52 -3.59
CA ALA A 131 20.25 -1.80 -4.25
C ALA A 131 21.49 -2.57 -3.75
N ARG A 132 22.47 -1.86 -3.16
CA ARG A 132 23.70 -2.44 -2.58
C ARG A 132 23.57 -2.73 -1.08
N GLY A 133 22.51 -2.26 -0.44
CA GLY A 133 22.30 -2.38 1.00
C GLY A 133 23.07 -1.37 1.84
N GLU A 134 23.82 -0.47 1.21
CA GLU A 134 24.81 0.40 1.85
C GLU A 134 24.13 1.56 2.57
N SER A 135 23.14 2.18 1.93
CA SER A 135 22.46 3.37 2.44
C SER A 135 20.98 3.13 2.70
N VAL A 136 20.45 3.77 3.75
CA VAL A 136 19.02 3.84 4.02
C VAL A 136 18.36 4.87 3.10
N ILE A 137 17.24 4.48 2.49
CA ILE A 137 16.36 5.38 1.74
C ILE A 137 15.39 6.00 2.73
N LYS A 138 15.57 7.30 3.00
CA LYS A 138 14.90 8.01 4.10
C LYS A 138 13.37 8.01 4.00
N ASP A 139 12.82 8.10 2.79
CA ASP A 139 11.37 8.17 2.57
C ASP A 139 10.76 6.81 2.20
N GLN A 140 11.46 5.69 2.39
CA GLN A 140 10.94 4.37 2.04
C GLN A 140 11.03 3.36 3.18
N LEU A 141 9.99 2.55 3.27
CA LEU A 141 9.83 1.46 4.22
C LEU A 141 9.53 0.17 3.48
N VAL A 142 9.92 -0.95 4.05
CA VAL A 142 9.58 -2.29 3.57
C VAL A 142 8.77 -3.01 4.65
N VAL A 143 7.60 -3.54 4.30
CA VAL A 143 6.76 -4.34 5.19
C VAL A 143 7.37 -5.73 5.36
N THR A 144 7.55 -6.14 6.61
CA THR A 144 8.24 -7.39 6.99
C THR A 144 7.29 -8.47 7.51
N GLY A 145 5.98 -8.21 7.54
CA GLY A 145 4.97 -9.18 7.95
C GLY A 145 5.00 -10.46 7.10
N ALA A 146 5.01 -11.62 7.76
CA ALA A 146 5.24 -12.93 7.13
C ALA A 146 4.30 -13.22 5.93
N HIS A 147 3.02 -12.84 6.05
CA HIS A 147 1.99 -13.06 5.03
C HIS A 147 2.21 -12.29 3.71
N LYS A 148 3.20 -11.41 3.63
CA LYS A 148 3.51 -10.65 2.40
C LYS A 148 4.87 -10.98 1.81
N GLN A 149 5.69 -11.81 2.46
CA GLN A 149 7.08 -12.03 2.05
C GLN A 149 7.23 -12.89 0.79
N HIS A 150 6.21 -13.67 0.42
CA HIS A 150 6.17 -14.36 -0.86
C HIS A 150 5.84 -13.43 -2.05
N LEU A 151 5.36 -12.21 -1.78
CA LEU A 151 5.04 -11.24 -2.81
C LEU A 151 6.31 -10.57 -3.35
N TRP A 152 6.22 -10.07 -4.58
CA TRP A 152 7.28 -9.22 -5.12
C TRP A 152 7.52 -7.99 -4.26
N LYS A 153 8.79 -7.58 -4.18
CA LYS A 153 9.28 -6.49 -3.31
C LYS A 153 8.44 -5.21 -3.39
N ILE A 154 7.90 -4.89 -4.57
CA ILE A 154 7.09 -3.69 -4.78
C ILE A 154 5.82 -3.66 -3.91
N TYR A 155 5.16 -4.79 -3.68
CA TYR A 155 3.93 -4.88 -2.86
C TYR A 155 4.19 -4.71 -1.36
N ASN A 156 5.46 -4.78 -0.97
CA ASN A 156 5.94 -4.57 0.40
C ASN A 156 6.53 -3.18 0.61
N ARG A 157 6.63 -2.34 -0.44
CA ARG A 157 7.22 -1.00 -0.29
C ARG A 157 6.16 0.05 0.01
N TYR A 158 6.46 0.86 1.02
CA TYR A 158 5.77 2.11 1.30
C TYR A 158 6.70 3.28 1.12
N ARG A 159 6.17 4.35 0.52
CA ARG A 159 6.82 5.65 0.51
C ARG A 159 6.19 6.51 1.60
N VAL A 160 6.99 7.01 2.53
CA VAL A 160 6.57 7.97 3.55
C VAL A 160 6.37 9.32 2.86
N CYS A 161 5.26 9.95 3.15
CA CYS A 161 4.85 11.25 2.62
C CYS A 161 4.48 12.16 3.78
N GLY A 162 4.43 13.47 3.52
CA GLY A 162 3.94 14.45 4.50
C GLY A 162 2.46 14.23 4.87
N PRO A 163 1.94 15.03 5.81
CA PRO A 163 0.54 15.00 6.18
C PRO A 163 -0.36 15.30 4.97
N LEU A 164 -1.47 14.56 4.80
CA LEU A 164 -2.33 14.75 3.62
C LEU A 164 -2.78 16.18 3.46
N SER A 165 -3.13 16.86 4.56
CA SER A 165 -3.53 18.28 4.60
C SER A 165 -2.49 19.23 4.02
N GLN A 166 -1.20 18.89 4.10
CA GLN A 166 -0.11 19.67 3.51
C GLN A 166 0.18 19.30 2.05
N VAL A 167 -0.44 18.23 1.54
CA VAL A 167 -0.28 17.75 0.16
C VAL A 167 -1.38 18.30 -0.80
N GLY A 168 -2.18 19.30 -0.37
CA GLY A 168 -3.16 20.06 -1.21
C GLY A 168 -4.15 20.93 -0.40
N GLY A 169 -5.17 21.57 -1.03
CA GLY A 169 -6.31 22.26 -0.36
C GLY A 169 -7.72 21.61 -0.51
N GLN A 170 -8.58 21.78 0.51
CA GLN A 170 -9.60 20.84 1.02
C GLN A 170 -10.46 19.95 0.07
N ASP A 171 -10.97 20.41 -1.09
CA ASP A 171 -11.79 19.55 -2.00
C ASP A 171 -11.05 19.17 -3.29
N ASP A 172 -10.43 20.13 -3.98
CA ASP A 172 -9.57 19.87 -5.15
C ASP A 172 -8.38 18.97 -4.80
N GLN A 173 -7.95 18.96 -3.54
CA GLN A 173 -6.88 18.12 -3.00
C GLN A 173 -7.18 16.64 -2.99
N ARG A 174 -8.41 16.21 -2.64
CA ARG A 174 -8.71 14.77 -2.59
C ARG A 174 -8.74 14.21 -4.00
N ALA A 175 -9.26 14.97 -4.95
CA ALA A 175 -9.20 14.64 -6.37
C ALA A 175 -7.75 14.62 -6.88
N ALA A 176 -6.94 15.65 -6.56
CA ALA A 176 -5.52 15.70 -6.93
C ALA A 176 -4.73 14.53 -6.33
N LEU A 177 -4.93 14.21 -5.05
CA LEU A 177 -4.30 13.07 -4.38
C LEU A 177 -4.74 11.74 -4.97
N GLY A 178 -6.02 11.58 -5.32
CA GLY A 178 -6.50 10.40 -6.05
C GLY A 178 -5.82 10.25 -7.41
N TRP A 179 -5.57 11.38 -8.09
CA TRP A 179 -4.87 11.41 -9.36
C TRP A 179 -3.38 11.10 -9.23
N VAL A 180 -2.71 11.68 -8.23
CA VAL A 180 -1.33 11.35 -7.89
C VAL A 180 -1.24 9.87 -7.50
N ALA A 181 -2.12 9.37 -6.65
CA ALA A 181 -2.12 7.96 -6.24
C ALA A 181 -2.22 6.99 -7.43
N LEU A 182 -3.00 7.35 -8.47
CA LEU A 182 -3.09 6.59 -9.70
C LEU A 182 -1.83 6.70 -10.55
N MET A 183 -1.35 7.93 -10.79
CA MET A 183 -0.31 8.22 -11.76
C MET A 183 1.11 7.96 -11.25
N MET A 184 1.30 7.90 -9.92
CA MET A 184 2.59 7.64 -9.29
C MET A 184 3.28 6.38 -9.84
N GLY A 185 2.55 5.27 -9.95
CA GLY A 185 3.09 4.02 -10.49
C GLY A 185 3.54 4.16 -11.96
N PRO A 186 2.63 4.47 -12.90
CA PRO A 186 2.96 4.66 -14.32
C PRO A 186 4.06 5.69 -14.57
N PHE A 187 4.06 6.82 -13.87
CA PHE A 187 5.07 7.86 -14.05
C PHE A 187 6.43 7.46 -13.48
N THR A 188 6.47 6.79 -12.33
CA THR A 188 7.74 6.27 -11.79
C THR A 188 8.33 5.22 -12.72
N VAL A 189 7.51 4.31 -13.26
CA VAL A 189 7.95 3.31 -14.24
C VAL A 189 8.43 3.99 -15.51
N GLY A 190 7.66 4.92 -16.07
CA GLY A 190 8.03 5.67 -17.27
C GLY A 190 9.34 6.43 -17.11
N HIS A 191 9.51 7.15 -15.99
CA HIS A 191 10.76 7.81 -15.65
C HIS A 191 11.93 6.82 -15.60
N ASN A 192 11.79 5.71 -14.87
CA ASN A 192 12.86 4.71 -14.77
C ASN A 192 13.18 4.06 -16.12
N LEU A 193 12.18 3.75 -16.95
CA LEU A 193 12.40 3.22 -18.29
C LEU A 193 13.16 4.22 -19.17
N CYS A 194 12.75 5.49 -19.19
CA CYS A 194 13.41 6.53 -19.97
C CYS A 194 14.83 6.83 -19.48
N HIS A 195 15.11 6.71 -18.18
CA HIS A 195 16.43 7.04 -17.63
C HIS A 195 17.40 5.86 -17.58
N GLN A 196 16.91 4.63 -17.45
CA GLN A 196 17.73 3.46 -17.15
C GLN A 196 17.69 2.38 -18.24
N VAL A 197 16.54 2.18 -18.91
CA VAL A 197 16.39 1.11 -19.91
C VAL A 197 16.58 1.65 -21.33
N PHE A 198 15.96 2.79 -21.62
CA PHE A 198 15.98 3.49 -22.90
C PHE A 198 16.56 4.91 -22.78
N PRO A 199 17.73 5.11 -22.13
CA PRO A 199 18.30 6.44 -22.01
C PRO A 199 18.61 7.01 -23.39
N TRP A 200 18.10 8.21 -23.66
CA TRP A 200 18.55 9.02 -24.77
C TRP A 200 20.05 9.29 -24.59
N GLN A 201 20.85 9.00 -25.61
CA GLN A 201 22.30 9.22 -25.60
C GLN A 201 22.62 10.18 -26.74
N ASN A 202 22.87 11.44 -26.41
CA ASN A 202 23.50 12.37 -27.35
C ASN A 202 25.02 12.18 -27.32
N GLU A 203 25.69 12.48 -28.42
CA GLU A 203 27.16 12.38 -28.57
C GLU A 203 27.96 13.20 -27.55
N TYR A 204 27.32 14.15 -26.87
CA TYR A 204 27.91 15.03 -25.86
C TYR A 204 27.57 14.66 -24.41
N GLU A 205 26.74 13.63 -24.15
CA GLU A 205 26.35 13.24 -22.78
C GLU A 205 27.15 12.05 -22.26
N VAL A 206 27.44 12.06 -20.95
CA VAL A 206 28.08 10.94 -20.24
C VAL A 206 27.25 9.67 -20.47
N LYS A 207 27.91 8.62 -20.94
CA LYS A 207 27.30 7.31 -21.20
C LYS A 207 26.63 6.78 -19.93
N ARG A 208 25.31 6.84 -19.87
CA ARG A 208 24.53 6.24 -18.76
C ARG A 208 24.57 4.72 -18.87
N GLU A 209 24.92 4.05 -17.78
CA GLU A 209 24.83 2.60 -17.66
C GLU A 209 23.36 2.19 -17.78
N ARG A 210 23.08 1.29 -18.72
CA ARG A 210 21.73 0.77 -18.90
C ARG A 210 21.48 -0.31 -17.87
N ILE A 211 20.35 -0.23 -17.20
CA ILE A 211 19.91 -1.24 -16.25
C ILE A 211 18.87 -2.11 -16.94
N HIS A 212 19.10 -3.42 -16.95
CA HIS A 212 18.10 -4.36 -17.41
C HIS A 212 16.82 -4.25 -16.55
N PRO A 213 15.61 -4.42 -17.09
CA PRO A 213 14.37 -4.34 -16.31
C PRO A 213 14.29 -5.26 -15.08
N THR A 214 15.15 -6.28 -14.99
CA THR A 214 15.30 -7.15 -13.80
C THR A 214 16.17 -6.56 -12.69
N GLY A 215 16.74 -5.36 -12.88
CA GLY A 215 17.60 -4.67 -11.92
C GLY A 215 19.10 -4.94 -12.07
N ASN A 216 19.54 -5.71 -13.08
CA ASN A 216 20.96 -5.95 -13.33
C ASN A 216 21.51 -4.89 -14.29
N GLY A 217 22.51 -4.11 -13.85
CA GLY A 217 23.27 -3.17 -14.69
C GLY A 217 24.53 -3.80 -15.28
N LYS A 218 25.07 -3.19 -16.33
CA LYS A 218 26.45 -3.41 -16.82
C LYS A 218 27.25 -2.13 -16.67
#